data_AF-A0A453DKN7-F1
#
_entry.id   AF-A0A453DKN7-F1
#
_cell.length_a   1.000
_cell.length_b   1.000
_cell.length_c   1.000
_cell.angle_alpha   90.00
_cell.angle_beta   90.00
_cell.angle_gamma   90.00
#
_symmetry.space_group_name_H-M   'P 1'
#
loop_
_entity.id
_entity.type
_entity.pdbx_description
1 polymer ?
#
loop_
_entity_poly.entity_id
_entity_poly.type
_entity_poly.pdbx_seq_one_letter_code
_entity_poly.pdbx_strand_id
1 'polypeptide(L)'
;ADVWSCGVTLYVMLVGGYPFEDTKDPKNFRKTIARIMSVQYKIPEYVHVSQTCRHLLSRIFVADPRKRITMAEIKAHPWFLKNLPRELKEEAQQAYSAQSVEEIMKIVQEAQTVPKPDKPVSGYGWGTG
;
A
#
# COMPACT_ATOMS: atom_id res chain seq x y z
N ALA A 1 -5.39 -8.17 -3.40
CA ALA A 1 -5.01 -9.59 -3.20
C ALA A 1 -3.49 -9.74 -3.19
N ASP A 2 -2.76 -8.91 -3.93
CA ASP A 2 -1.32 -9.00 -4.19
C ASP A 2 -0.44 -8.99 -2.94
N VAL A 3 -0.78 -8.19 -1.93
CA VAL A 3 -0.07 -8.17 -0.63
C VAL A 3 -0.03 -9.56 0.03
N TRP A 4 -1.11 -10.33 -0.07
CA TRP A 4 -1.14 -11.68 0.47
C TRP A 4 -0.16 -12.59 -0.26
N SER A 5 -0.18 -12.55 -1.59
CA SER A 5 0.74 -13.31 -2.44
C SER A 5 2.20 -12.94 -2.16
N CYS A 6 2.51 -11.65 -2.01
CA CYS A 6 3.84 -11.20 -1.57
C CYS A 6 4.24 -11.80 -0.21
N GLY A 7 3.30 -11.88 0.74
CA GLY A 7 3.53 -12.53 2.03
C GLY A 7 3.82 -14.02 1.91
N VAL A 8 3.09 -14.74 1.05
CA VAL A 8 3.35 -16.17 0.76
C VAL A 8 4.75 -16.34 0.17
N THR A 9 5.11 -15.54 -0.83
CA THR A 9 6.45 -15.57 -1.44
C THR A 9 7.54 -15.29 -0.41
N LEU A 10 7.38 -14.25 0.41
CA LEU A 10 8.32 -13.92 1.48
C LEU A 10 8.47 -15.08 2.48
N TYR A 11 7.36 -15.68 2.89
CA TYR A 11 7.39 -16.82 3.80
C TYR A 11 8.16 -18.01 3.19
N VAL A 12 7.91 -18.33 1.92
CA VAL A 12 8.62 -19.41 1.21
C VAL A 12 10.12 -19.13 1.14
N MET A 13 10.54 -17.88 0.88
CA MET A 13 11.95 -17.50 0.86
C MET A 13 12.62 -17.67 2.23
N LEU A 14 11.89 -17.46 3.33
CA LEU A 14 12.43 -17.57 4.69
C LEU A 14 12.45 -19.01 5.22
N VAL A 15 11.42 -19.79 4.90
CA VAL A 15 11.16 -21.10 5.53
C VAL A 15 11.43 -22.27 4.60
N GLY A 16 11.40 -22.06 3.28
CA GLY A 16 11.55 -23.11 2.26
C GLY A 16 10.30 -23.97 2.04
N GLY A 17 9.14 -23.55 2.56
CA GLY A 17 7.87 -24.25 2.40
C GLY A 17 6.68 -23.31 2.47
N TYR A 18 5.49 -23.78 2.09
CA TYR A 18 4.28 -22.96 2.06
C TYR A 18 3.67 -22.75 3.46
N PRO A 19 3.16 -21.55 3.79
CA PRO A 19 2.69 -21.22 5.13
C PRO A 19 1.47 -22.02 5.60
N PHE A 20 0.59 -22.41 4.67
CA PHE A 20 -0.69 -23.05 4.98
C PHE A 20 -0.75 -24.54 4.58
N GLU A 21 0.29 -25.05 3.92
CA GLU A 21 0.33 -26.44 3.46
C GLU A 21 0.69 -27.39 4.61
N ASP A 22 0.22 -28.63 4.54
CA ASP A 22 0.65 -29.66 5.48
C ASP A 22 1.90 -30.36 5.00
N THR A 23 2.99 -30.23 5.76
CA THR A 23 4.26 -30.89 5.43
C THR A 23 4.19 -32.41 5.44
N LYS A 24 3.19 -33.00 6.13
CA LYS A 24 2.96 -34.45 6.17
C LYS A 24 2.00 -34.93 5.09
N ASP A 25 1.15 -34.04 4.57
CA ASP A 25 0.11 -34.37 3.59
C ASP A 25 -0.12 -33.19 2.62
N PRO A 26 0.85 -32.91 1.74
CA PRO A 26 0.84 -31.72 0.89
C PRO A 26 -0.27 -31.74 -0.17
N LYS A 27 -0.80 -32.92 -0.50
CA LYS A 27 -1.88 -33.08 -1.49
C LYS A 27 -3.26 -32.81 -0.90
N ASN A 28 -3.36 -32.55 0.41
CA ASN A 28 -4.62 -32.30 1.09
C ASN A 28 -5.07 -30.85 0.99
N PHE A 29 -5.56 -30.48 -0.20
CA PHE A 29 -6.04 -29.13 -0.47
C PHE A 29 -7.13 -28.68 0.49
N ARG A 30 -8.02 -29.58 0.95
CA ARG A 30 -9.07 -29.23 1.93
C ARG A 30 -8.46 -28.67 3.22
N LYS A 31 -7.39 -29.29 3.72
CA LYS A 31 -6.67 -28.84 4.92
C LYS A 31 -5.96 -27.51 4.69
N THR A 32 -5.34 -27.34 3.52
CA THR A 32 -4.69 -26.08 3.12
C THR A 32 -5.70 -24.93 3.07
N ILE A 33 -6.86 -25.12 2.43
CA ILE A 33 -7.93 -24.12 2.35
C ILE A 33 -8.45 -23.79 3.75
N ALA A 34 -8.70 -24.79 4.60
CA ALA A 34 -9.13 -24.56 5.98
C ALA A 34 -8.14 -23.67 6.74
N ARG A 35 -6.83 -23.94 6.62
CA ARG A 35 -5.78 -23.14 7.25
C ARG A 35 -5.69 -21.73 6.70
N ILE A 36 -5.88 -21.52 5.40
CA ILE A 36 -5.95 -20.18 4.79
C ILE A 36 -7.10 -19.38 5.40
N MET A 37 -8.29 -19.98 5.49
CA MET A 37 -9.50 -19.33 6.01
C MET A 37 -9.35 -18.95 7.50
N SER A 38 -8.67 -19.80 8.29
CA SER A 38 -8.37 -19.53 9.70
C SER A 38 -7.06 -18.79 9.96
N VAL A 39 -6.31 -18.44 8.89
CA VAL A 39 -4.97 -17.83 8.96
C VAL A 39 -4.00 -18.60 9.87
N GLN A 40 -3.98 -19.93 9.72
CA GLN A 40 -3.14 -20.82 10.52
C GLN A 40 -1.83 -21.11 9.78
N TYR A 41 -0.77 -20.42 10.17
CA TYR A 41 0.61 -20.66 9.74
C TYR A 41 1.55 -20.64 10.95
N LYS A 42 2.73 -21.26 10.84
CA LYS A 42 3.75 -21.24 11.90
C LYS A 42 5.15 -21.18 11.31
N ILE A 43 5.98 -20.28 11.82
CA ILE A 43 7.41 -20.28 11.48
C ILE A 43 8.09 -21.33 12.37
N PRO A 44 8.75 -22.36 11.82
CA PRO A 44 9.43 -23.38 12.61
C PRO A 44 10.53 -22.79 13.50
N GLU A 45 10.78 -23.41 14.66
CA GLU A 45 11.74 -22.91 15.66
C GLU A 45 13.19 -22.89 15.17
N TYR A 46 13.55 -23.81 14.27
CA TYR A 46 14.86 -23.85 13.65
C TYR A 46 15.11 -22.71 12.65
N VAL A 47 14.07 -21.98 12.23
CA VAL A 47 14.19 -20.84 11.33
C VAL A 47 14.34 -19.55 12.14
N HIS A 48 15.53 -18.98 12.12
CA HIS A 48 15.82 -17.71 12.76
C HIS A 48 15.27 -16.55 11.94
N VAL A 49 14.15 -15.98 12.40
CA VAL A 49 13.49 -14.85 11.77
C VAL A 49 13.39 -13.71 12.80
N SER A 50 13.87 -12.52 12.43
CA SER A 50 13.82 -11.33 13.29
C SER A 50 12.40 -10.99 13.72
N GLN A 51 12.25 -10.39 14.91
CA GLN A 51 10.93 -10.03 15.44
C GLN A 51 10.17 -9.05 14.53
N THR A 52 10.87 -8.12 13.89
CA THR A 52 10.26 -7.18 12.93
C THR A 52 9.75 -7.90 11.69
N CYS A 53 10.43 -8.94 11.21
CA CYS A 53 9.93 -9.76 10.11
C CYS A 53 8.68 -10.55 10.50
N ARG A 54 8.67 -11.16 11.70
CA ARG A 54 7.49 -11.86 12.24
C ARG A 54 6.29 -10.92 12.34
N HIS A 55 6.52 -9.69 12.80
CA HIS A 55 5.50 -8.63 12.85
C HIS A 55 4.99 -8.25 11.45
N LEU A 56 5.86 -8.14 10.45
CA LEU A 56 5.43 -7.87 9.08
C LEU A 56 4.53 -9.00 8.55
N LEU A 57 4.93 -10.26 8.72
CA LEU A 57 4.14 -11.42 8.29
C LEU A 57 2.76 -11.48 8.97
N SER A 58 2.67 -11.18 10.27
CA SER A 58 1.38 -11.17 10.98
C SER A 58 0.45 -10.04 10.50
N ARG A 59 1.01 -8.93 10.02
CA ARG A 59 0.27 -7.81 9.41
C ARG A 59 -0.17 -8.10 7.96
N ILE A 60 0.56 -8.96 7.24
CA ILE A 60 0.21 -9.41 5.88
C ILE A 60 -0.85 -10.51 5.93
N PHE A 61 -0.67 -11.53 6.76
CA PHE A 61 -1.60 -12.62 6.92
C PHE A 61 -2.74 -12.21 7.86
N VAL A 62 -3.64 -11.38 7.33
CA VAL A 62 -4.87 -10.95 7.99
C VAL A 62 -6.06 -11.34 7.11
N ALA A 63 -7.06 -12.01 7.72
CA ALA A 63 -8.23 -12.53 7.01
C ALA A 63 -9.05 -11.40 6.36
N ASP A 64 -9.38 -10.35 7.13
CA ASP A 64 -10.10 -9.17 6.62
C ASP A 64 -9.17 -8.33 5.73
N PRO A 65 -9.43 -8.22 4.41
CA PRO A 65 -8.59 -7.45 3.50
C PRO A 65 -8.52 -5.96 3.85
N ARG A 66 -9.53 -5.41 4.53
CA ARG A 66 -9.57 -3.99 4.94
C ARG A 66 -8.66 -3.69 6.13
N LYS A 67 -8.32 -4.70 6.92
CA LYS A 67 -7.40 -4.61 8.06
C LYS A 67 -5.99 -5.05 7.71
N ARG A 68 -5.81 -5.65 6.53
CA ARG A 68 -4.53 -6.11 6.02
C ARG A 68 -3.64 -4.91 5.73
N ILE A 69 -2.36 -5.04 6.06
CA ILE A 69 -1.37 -4.00 5.75
C ILE A 69 -1.37 -3.67 4.26
N THR A 70 -1.24 -2.39 3.95
CA THR A 70 -1.16 -1.86 2.59
C THR A 70 0.28 -1.86 2.09
N MET A 71 0.48 -1.75 0.78
CA MET A 71 1.82 -1.65 0.20
C MET A 71 2.60 -0.42 0.72
N ALA A 72 1.91 0.70 0.93
CA ALA A 72 2.53 1.92 1.48
C ALA A 72 3.06 1.68 2.89
N GLU A 73 2.26 1.04 3.75
CA GLU A 73 2.68 0.67 5.11
C GLU A 73 3.82 -0.37 5.11
N ILE A 74 3.83 -1.31 4.16
CA ILE A 74 4.95 -2.27 4.00
C ILE A 74 6.25 -1.53 3.67
N LYS A 75 6.21 -0.59 2.72
CA LYS A 75 7.39 0.21 2.34
C LYS A 75 7.93 1.05 3.49
N ALA A 76 7.07 1.47 4.41
CA ALA A 76 7.45 2.17 5.64
C ALA A 76 7.82 1.23 6.80
N HIS A 77 7.65 -0.08 6.65
CA HIS A 77 7.83 -1.02 7.75
C HIS A 77 9.32 -1.19 8.11
N PRO A 78 9.72 -1.21 9.41
CA PRO A 78 11.12 -1.28 9.81
C PRO A 78 11.91 -2.47 9.23
N TRP A 79 11.23 -3.61 9.04
CA TRP A 79 11.85 -4.77 8.40
C TRP A 79 12.20 -4.51 6.92
N PHE A 80 11.33 -3.81 6.20
CA PHE A 80 11.52 -3.52 4.78
C PHE A 80 12.64 -2.49 4.56
N LEU A 81 12.73 -1.50 5.44
CA LEU A 81 13.74 -0.43 5.36
C LEU A 81 15.14 -0.89 5.76
N LYS A 82 15.26 -1.97 6.53
CA LYS A 82 16.54 -2.49 7.01
C LYS A 82 17.36 -3.01 5.84
N ASN A 83 18.54 -2.42 5.62
CA ASN A 83 19.47 -2.77 4.55
C ASN A 83 18.87 -2.66 3.12
N LEU A 84 17.80 -1.87 2.95
CA LEU A 84 17.27 -1.61 1.61
C LEU A 84 18.37 -0.92 0.76
N PRO A 85 18.71 -1.45 -0.43
CA PRO A 85 19.68 -0.83 -1.32
C PRO A 85 19.36 0.64 -1.56
N ARG A 86 20.41 1.46 -1.66
CA ARG A 86 20.26 2.92 -1.73
C ARG A 86 19.46 3.35 -2.97
N GLU A 87 19.65 2.67 -4.09
CA GLU A 87 18.92 2.91 -5.34
C GLU A 87 17.39 2.83 -5.14
N LEU A 88 16.91 1.80 -4.44
CA LEU A 88 15.48 1.59 -4.18
C LEU A 88 14.90 2.57 -3.14
N LYS A 89 15.75 3.10 -2.25
CA LYS A 89 15.34 4.17 -1.32
C LYS A 89 15.10 5.48 -2.05
N GLU A 90 15.94 5.79 -3.04
CA GLU A 90 15.88 7.05 -3.80
C GLU A 90 14.68 7.07 -4.76
N GLU A 91 14.33 5.96 -5.41
CA GLU A 91 13.09 5.84 -6.21
C GLU A 91 11.82 6.04 -5.37
N ALA A 92 11.79 5.45 -4.18
CA ALA A 92 10.66 5.62 -3.26
C ALA A 92 10.52 7.08 -2.81
N GLN A 93 11.63 7.79 -2.60
CA GLN A 93 11.64 9.20 -2.22
C GLN A 93 11.28 10.13 -3.41
N GLN A 94 11.80 9.84 -4.61
CA GLN A 94 11.56 10.61 -5.82
C GLN A 94 10.12 10.54 -6.30
N ALA A 95 9.43 9.40 -6.14
CA ALA A 95 8.01 9.30 -6.47
C ALA A 95 7.12 10.26 -5.64
N TYR A 96 7.52 10.62 -4.42
CA TYR A 96 6.82 11.62 -3.59
C TYR A 96 7.37 13.03 -3.76
N SER A 97 8.65 13.20 -4.10
CA SER A 97 9.25 14.53 -4.35
C SER A 97 9.01 15.05 -5.77
N ALA A 98 8.57 14.19 -6.68
CA ALA A 98 8.28 14.57 -8.08
C ALA A 98 7.10 15.53 -8.20
N GLN A 99 6.25 15.67 -7.18
CA GLN A 99 5.30 16.77 -7.09
C GLN A 99 5.86 17.83 -6.14
N SER A 100 6.38 18.91 -6.71
CA SER A 100 6.84 20.06 -5.94
C SER A 100 5.67 20.75 -5.22
N VAL A 101 5.91 21.34 -4.05
CA VAL A 101 4.87 22.07 -3.29
C VAL A 101 4.32 23.22 -4.13
N GLU A 102 5.18 23.81 -4.96
CA GLU A 102 4.88 24.87 -5.90
C GLU A 102 3.85 24.43 -6.94
N GLU A 103 4.01 23.22 -7.48
CA GLU A 103 3.09 22.67 -8.48
C GLU A 103 1.75 22.27 -7.86
N ILE A 104 1.76 21.76 -6.62
CA ILE A 104 0.55 21.52 -5.83
C ILE A 104 -0.20 22.83 -5.58
N MET A 105 0.50 23.89 -5.15
CA MET A 105 -0.09 25.19 -4.88
C MET A 105 -0.64 25.85 -6.16
N LYS A 106 0.06 25.68 -7.29
CA LYS A 106 -0.39 26.17 -8.59
C LYS A 106 -1.73 25.54 -9.03
N ILE A 107 -1.87 24.22 -8.87
CA ILE A 107 -3.13 23.52 -9.19
C ILE A 107 -4.28 24.02 -8.31
N VAL A 108 -4.02 24.25 -7.01
CA VAL A 108 -5.03 24.80 -6.08
C VAL A 108 -5.43 26.23 -6.46
N GLN A 109 -4.48 27.05 -6.90
CA GLN A 109 -4.73 28.43 -7.32
C GLN A 109 -5.53 28.50 -8.63
N GLU A 110 -5.21 27.64 -9.59
CA GLU A 110 -5.92 27.53 -10.87
C GLU A 110 -7.40 27.16 -10.64
N ALA A 111 -7.67 26.20 -9.74
CA ALA A 111 -9.02 25.78 -9.39
C ALA A 111 -9.88 26.88 -8.71
N GLN A 112 -9.25 27.91 -8.12
CA GLN A 112 -9.94 29.04 -7.47
C GLN A 112 -10.32 30.16 -8.43
N THR A 113 -9.84 30.14 -9.68
CA THR A 113 -10.17 31.16 -10.67
C THR A 113 -11.46 30.82 -11.41
N VAL A 114 -12.60 31.24 -10.85
CA VAL A 114 -13.91 31.19 -11.52
C VAL A 114 -13.93 32.21 -12.69
N PRO A 115 -14.49 31.90 -13.88
CA PRO A 115 -14.60 32.88 -14.95
C PRO A 115 -15.56 34.02 -14.55
N LYS A 116 -15.19 35.27 -14.87
CA LYS A 116 -16.03 36.45 -14.62
C LYS A 116 -17.34 36.36 -15.42
N PRO A 117 -18.50 36.72 -14.85
CA PRO A 117 -19.74 36.82 -15.61
C PRO A 117 -19.64 37.98 -16.61
N ASP A 118 -20.11 37.73 -17.84
CA ASP A 118 -20.17 38.74 -18.89
C ASP A 118 -21.06 39.93 -18.48
N LYS A 119 -20.63 41.14 -18.91
CA LYS A 119 -21.13 42.43 -18.43
C LYS A 119 -22.67 42.57 -18.52
N PRO A 120 -23.31 43.27 -17.56
CA PRO A 120 -24.72 43.60 -17.67
C PRO A 120 -24.93 44.72 -18.71
N VAL A 121 -25.90 44.53 -19.60
CA VAL A 121 -26.41 45.58 -20.49
C VAL A 121 -27.11 46.63 -19.62
N SER A 122 -26.56 47.84 -19.55
CA SER A 122 -27.15 48.96 -18.81
C SER A 122 -27.42 50.15 -19.73
N GLY A 123 -28.70 50.34 -20.03
CA GLY A 123 -29.45 51.61 -20.12
C GLY A 123 -28.83 52.83 -20.82
N TYR A 124 -29.47 53.26 -21.92
CA TYR A 124 -29.49 54.66 -22.34
C TYR A 124 -30.85 55.26 -22.01
N GLY A 125 -30.86 56.25 -21.10
CA GLY A 125 -31.95 57.20 -20.95
C GLY A 125 -31.59 58.52 -21.61
N TRP A 126 -32.56 59.16 -22.27
CA TRP A 126 -32.51 60.58 -22.61
C TRP A 126 -33.87 61.20 -22.28
N GLY A 127 -33.84 62.31 -21.55
CA GLY A 127 -35.02 63.00 -21.03
C GLY A 127 -35.54 64.14 -21.92
N THR A 128 -36.72 64.60 -21.49
CA THR A 128 -37.31 65.94 -21.60
C THR A 128 -37.41 66.63 -22.96
N GLY A 129 -38.65 66.87 -23.37
CA GLY A 129 -39.13 67.81 -24.38
C GLY A 129 -40.65 67.76 -24.44
#